data_AF-A0A937I7P7-F1
#
_entry.id   AF-A0A937I7P7-F1
#
_cell.length_a   1.000
_cell.length_b   1.000
_cell.length_c   1.000
_cell.angle_alpha   90.00
_cell.angle_beta   90.00
_cell.angle_gamma   90.00
#
_symmetry.space_group_name_H-M   'P 1'
#
loop_
_entity.id
_entity.type
_entity.pdbx_description
1 polymer ?
#
loop_
_entity_poly.entity_id
_entity_poly.type
_entity_poly.pdbx_seq_one_letter_code
_entity_poly.pdbx_strand_id
1 'polypeptide(L)'
;MKKALIFTSAAVIAAAASITTVNSQQNEMSFFITSVGSGNGADLGGLAGADAHCQQLAEAAGSRGKTWRAYLSAHADGSSPAVDARNRIGFGPWYNVNGVQVAENINNLHSASNNLNKQTALTENGDTVNGRGDSPNQHDILTGSTLDGREVECKSSDDLGPLASKTKGDICSIASA
;
A
#
# COMPACT_ATOMS: atom_id res chain seq x y z
N MET A 1 -9.43 85.56 -6.85
CA MET A 1 -9.93 84.44 -7.68
C MET A 1 -9.21 83.18 -7.24
N LYS A 2 -9.96 82.18 -6.78
CA LYS A 2 -9.49 80.92 -6.20
C LYS A 2 -8.95 80.00 -7.30
N LYS A 3 -7.90 79.23 -7.01
CA LYS A 3 -7.87 77.76 -7.23
C LYS A 3 -6.66 77.15 -6.51
N ALA A 4 -6.99 76.31 -5.55
CA ALA A 4 -6.08 75.61 -4.66
C ALA A 4 -5.39 74.45 -5.37
N LEU A 5 -4.13 74.24 -4.99
CA LEU A 5 -3.34 73.04 -5.24
C LEU A 5 -3.93 71.86 -4.46
N ILE A 6 -4.15 70.72 -5.11
CA ILE A 6 -4.34 69.43 -4.46
C ILE A 6 -3.46 68.41 -5.18
N PHE A 7 -2.43 67.95 -4.46
CA PHE A 7 -1.59 66.82 -4.82
C PHE A 7 -2.41 65.53 -4.67
N THR A 8 -2.63 64.79 -5.76
CA THR A 8 -3.18 63.43 -5.70
C THR A 8 -2.05 62.42 -5.84
N SER A 9 -1.53 61.95 -4.71
CA SER A 9 -0.69 60.75 -4.65
C SER A 9 -1.56 59.52 -4.88
N ALA A 10 -1.39 58.86 -6.02
CA ALA A 10 -1.97 57.54 -6.26
C ALA A 10 -1.11 56.50 -5.54
N ALA A 11 -1.57 56.04 -4.37
CA ALA A 11 -0.98 54.91 -3.68
C ALA A 11 -1.28 53.62 -4.45
N VAL A 12 -0.25 53.03 -5.06
CA VAL A 12 -0.32 51.69 -5.67
C VAL A 12 -0.31 50.66 -4.54
N ILE A 13 -1.48 50.13 -4.20
CA ILE A 13 -1.61 49.01 -3.26
C ILE A 13 -1.26 47.74 -4.03
N ALA A 14 0.00 47.32 -3.95
CA ALA A 14 0.44 46.01 -4.41
C ALA A 14 -0.07 44.94 -3.42
N ALA A 15 -1.18 44.29 -3.74
CA ALA A 15 -1.64 43.10 -3.02
C ALA A 15 -0.70 41.93 -3.35
N ALA A 16 0.29 41.70 -2.50
CA ALA A 16 1.10 40.48 -2.55
C ALA A 16 0.21 39.29 -2.14
N ALA A 17 -0.31 38.56 -3.12
CA ALA A 17 -0.91 37.25 -2.88
C ALA A 17 0.23 36.30 -2.49
N SER A 18 0.39 36.06 -1.19
CA SER A 18 1.24 35.00 -0.67
C SER A 18 0.65 33.67 -1.15
N ILE A 19 1.23 33.11 -2.22
CA ILE A 19 0.95 31.75 -2.65
C ILE A 19 1.58 30.84 -1.61
N THR A 20 0.81 30.46 -0.59
CA THR A 20 1.21 29.35 0.28
C THR A 20 1.12 28.09 -0.57
N THR A 21 2.27 27.62 -1.09
CA THR A 21 2.39 26.25 -1.54
C THR A 21 2.08 25.36 -0.35
N VAL A 22 0.86 24.83 -0.31
CA VAL A 22 0.50 23.75 0.60
C VAL A 22 1.33 22.56 0.14
N ASN A 23 2.49 22.34 0.76
CA ASN A 23 3.15 21.05 0.68
C ASN A 23 2.18 20.07 1.36
N SER A 24 1.26 19.48 0.59
CA SER A 24 0.70 18.20 0.99
C SER A 24 1.93 17.30 1.13
N GLN A 25 2.29 16.97 2.36
CA GLN A 25 3.27 15.92 2.65
C GLN A 25 2.71 14.67 1.98
N GLN A 26 3.12 14.45 0.73
CA GLN A 26 2.69 13.30 -0.04
C GLN A 26 3.25 12.11 0.70
N ASN A 27 2.37 11.18 1.10
CA ASN A 27 2.84 10.00 1.79
C ASN A 27 3.66 9.17 0.79
N GLU A 28 4.98 9.21 0.95
CA GLU A 28 5.95 8.59 0.05
C GLU A 28 6.10 7.09 0.26
N MET A 29 5.32 6.50 1.17
CA MET A 29 5.32 5.05 1.37
C MET A 29 5.13 4.30 0.06
N SER A 30 5.76 3.14 0.01
CA SER A 30 5.65 2.17 -1.08
C SER A 30 5.31 0.78 -0.56
N PHE A 31 5.12 0.62 0.75
CA PHE A 31 4.67 -0.60 1.39
C PHE A 31 3.71 -0.30 2.53
N PHE A 32 2.63 -1.06 2.63
CA PHE A 32 1.83 -1.16 3.85
C PHE A 32 1.05 -2.48 3.89
N ILE A 33 0.55 -2.82 5.07
CA ILE A 33 -0.46 -3.86 5.26
C ILE A 33 -1.83 -3.18 5.34
N THR A 34 -2.84 -3.62 4.59
CA THR A 34 -4.15 -2.96 4.66
C THR A 34 -4.72 -2.94 6.08
N SER A 35 -5.15 -1.79 6.58
CA SER A 35 -5.79 -1.68 7.90
C SER A 35 -7.12 -2.44 8.00
N VAL A 36 -7.82 -2.57 6.88
CA VAL A 36 -9.12 -3.23 6.78
C VAL A 36 -9.19 -4.16 5.58
N GLY A 37 -9.91 -5.27 5.75
CA GLY A 37 -10.22 -6.19 4.66
C GLY A 37 -11.26 -5.61 3.68
N SER A 38 -11.50 -6.31 2.57
CA SER A 38 -12.55 -5.95 1.60
C SER A 38 -13.99 -6.09 2.14
N GLY A 39 -14.16 -6.75 3.29
CA GLY A 39 -15.46 -7.12 3.86
C GLY A 39 -16.03 -8.42 3.29
N ASN A 40 -15.48 -8.95 2.19
CA ASN A 40 -15.92 -10.20 1.54
C ASN A 40 -14.95 -11.37 1.77
N GLY A 41 -14.05 -11.24 2.75
CA GLY A 41 -13.00 -12.21 3.01
C GLY A 41 -12.00 -12.32 1.85
N ALA A 42 -11.71 -13.54 1.41
CA ALA A 42 -10.79 -13.79 0.30
C ALA A 42 -11.38 -13.47 -1.09
N ASP A 43 -12.68 -13.13 -1.18
CA ASP A 43 -13.28 -12.68 -2.42
C ASP A 43 -12.94 -11.20 -2.66
N LEU A 44 -11.83 -10.99 -3.37
CA LEU A 44 -11.32 -9.67 -3.72
C LEU A 44 -11.70 -9.24 -5.15
N GLY A 45 -12.53 -10.01 -5.87
CA GLY A 45 -12.83 -9.74 -7.28
C GLY A 45 -11.60 -9.94 -8.20
N GLY A 46 -10.72 -10.88 -7.85
CA GLY A 46 -9.47 -11.14 -8.55
C GLY A 46 -8.38 -10.08 -8.28
N LEU A 47 -7.27 -10.15 -9.03
CA LEU A 47 -6.14 -9.24 -8.85
C LEU A 47 -6.53 -7.76 -9.04
N ALA A 48 -7.43 -7.48 -9.99
CA ALA A 48 -7.86 -6.11 -10.26
C ALA A 48 -8.65 -5.51 -9.08
N GLY A 49 -9.55 -6.27 -8.46
CA GLY A 49 -10.29 -5.78 -7.30
C GLY A 49 -9.41 -5.68 -6.05
N ALA A 50 -8.45 -6.58 -5.88
CA ALA A 50 -7.45 -6.48 -4.82
C ALA A 50 -6.56 -5.23 -4.98
N ASP A 51 -6.09 -4.95 -6.20
CA ASP A 51 -5.32 -3.75 -6.51
C ASP A 51 -6.13 -2.48 -6.26
N ALA A 52 -7.41 -2.48 -6.66
CA ALA A 52 -8.30 -1.34 -6.41
C ALA A 52 -8.50 -1.08 -4.91
N HIS A 53 -8.59 -2.13 -4.09
CA HIS A 53 -8.67 -2.00 -2.63
C HIS A 53 -7.41 -1.35 -2.05
N CYS A 54 -6.23 -1.84 -2.43
CA CYS A 54 -4.96 -1.26 -2.01
C CYS A 54 -4.83 0.20 -2.47
N GLN A 55 -5.20 0.51 -3.70
CA GLN A 55 -5.17 1.87 -4.24
C GLN A 55 -6.07 2.82 -3.42
N GLN A 56 -7.30 2.39 -3.10
CA GLN A 56 -8.24 3.21 -2.31
C GLN A 56 -7.70 3.52 -0.91
N LEU A 57 -7.14 2.52 -0.22
CA LEU A 57 -6.57 2.73 1.11
C LEU A 57 -5.34 3.64 1.07
N ALA A 58 -4.45 3.45 0.09
CA ALA A 58 -3.28 4.30 -0.06
C ALA A 58 -3.65 5.76 -0.34
N GLU A 59 -4.64 5.99 -1.20
CA GLU A 59 -5.16 7.33 -1.52
C GLU A 59 -5.82 7.99 -0.31
N ALA A 60 -6.59 7.22 0.47
CA ALA A 60 -7.20 7.68 1.71
C ALA A 60 -6.13 8.10 2.75
N ALA A 61 -5.01 7.37 2.81
CA ALA A 61 -3.84 7.69 3.62
C ALA A 61 -2.95 8.79 3.03
N GLY A 62 -3.35 9.41 1.91
CA GLY A 62 -2.66 10.54 1.29
C GLY A 62 -1.50 10.18 0.37
N SER A 63 -1.29 8.90 0.06
CA SER A 63 -0.36 8.49 -1.01
C SER A 63 -1.00 8.74 -2.37
N ARG A 64 -0.30 9.49 -3.22
CA ARG A 64 -0.77 9.86 -4.56
C ARG A 64 0.32 9.60 -5.60
N GLY A 65 -0.06 9.50 -6.87
CA GLY A 65 0.88 9.38 -7.98
C GLY A 65 1.61 8.03 -8.09
N LYS A 66 1.24 7.05 -7.26
CA LYS A 66 1.74 5.68 -7.27
C LYS A 66 0.64 4.73 -7.73
N THR A 67 1.01 3.64 -8.41
CA THR A 67 0.10 2.55 -8.73
C THR A 67 0.29 1.44 -7.71
N TRP A 68 -0.68 1.30 -6.81
CA TRP A 68 -0.63 0.30 -5.76
C TRP A 68 -1.14 -1.04 -6.28
N ARG A 69 -0.42 -2.10 -5.90
CA ARG A 69 -0.77 -3.48 -6.23
C ARG A 69 -0.89 -4.28 -4.94
N ALA A 70 -1.90 -5.11 -4.86
CA ALA A 70 -1.97 -6.14 -3.83
C ALA A 70 -0.90 -7.20 -4.12
N TYR A 71 -0.13 -7.58 -3.11
CA TYR A 71 0.87 -8.64 -3.18
C TYR A 71 0.19 -10.01 -3.17
N LEU A 72 -0.34 -10.37 -4.33
CA LEU A 72 -1.11 -11.58 -4.55
C LEU A 72 -0.63 -12.26 -5.83
N SER A 73 -0.44 -13.58 -5.76
CA SER A 73 -0.35 -14.40 -6.94
C SER A 73 -1.76 -14.83 -7.37
N ALA A 74 -1.93 -15.15 -8.64
CA ALA A 74 -3.17 -15.69 -9.17
C ALA A 74 -2.90 -16.92 -10.02
N HIS A 75 -3.73 -17.95 -9.86
CA HIS A 75 -3.67 -19.15 -10.69
C HIS A 75 -3.97 -18.82 -12.15
N ALA A 76 -3.43 -19.63 -13.05
CA ALA A 76 -3.89 -19.61 -14.44
C ALA A 76 -5.39 -19.97 -14.49
N ASP A 77 -6.12 -19.29 -15.35
CA ASP A 77 -7.47 -19.69 -15.75
C ASP A 77 -7.51 -19.89 -17.27
N GLY A 78 -8.63 -20.39 -17.79
CA GLY A 78 -8.78 -20.65 -19.23
C GLY A 78 -8.60 -19.42 -20.13
N SER A 79 -8.47 -18.22 -19.57
CA SER A 79 -8.27 -16.95 -20.27
C SER A 79 -6.97 -16.22 -19.92
N SER A 80 -6.32 -16.57 -18.80
CA SER A 80 -5.16 -15.85 -18.26
C SER A 80 -4.09 -16.80 -17.74
N PRO A 81 -2.79 -16.53 -17.99
CA PRO A 81 -1.72 -17.30 -17.38
C PRO A 81 -1.65 -17.06 -15.87
N ALA A 82 -0.95 -17.95 -15.16
CA ALA A 82 -0.62 -17.76 -13.75
C ALA A 82 0.22 -16.49 -13.58
N VAL A 83 0.05 -15.82 -12.44
CA VAL A 83 0.71 -14.55 -12.12
C VAL A 83 1.43 -14.66 -10.79
N ASP A 84 2.74 -14.41 -10.80
CA ASP A 84 3.57 -14.31 -9.59
C ASP A 84 3.42 -12.92 -8.95
N ALA A 85 3.12 -12.87 -7.65
CA ALA A 85 3.03 -11.62 -6.88
C ALA A 85 4.27 -10.75 -7.02
N ARG A 86 5.46 -11.38 -6.93
CA ARG A 86 6.76 -10.71 -6.98
C ARG A 86 6.96 -9.90 -8.27
N ASN A 87 6.38 -10.35 -9.38
CA ASN A 87 6.57 -9.71 -10.68
C ASN A 87 5.66 -8.49 -10.87
N ARG A 88 4.78 -8.19 -9.90
CA ARG A 88 3.76 -7.15 -10.01
C ARG A 88 4.10 -5.85 -9.27
N ILE A 89 4.96 -5.91 -8.25
CA ILE A 89 5.09 -4.85 -7.22
C ILE A 89 6.33 -3.95 -7.35
N GLY A 90 6.88 -3.80 -8.55
CA GLY A 90 8.10 -3.02 -8.77
C GLY A 90 9.35 -3.69 -8.20
N PHE A 91 10.49 -2.99 -8.28
CA PHE A 91 11.80 -3.53 -7.86
C PHE A 91 12.21 -3.14 -6.42
N GLY A 92 11.48 -2.23 -5.78
CA GLY A 92 11.87 -1.57 -4.54
C GLY A 92 12.73 -0.31 -4.78
N PRO A 93 13.25 0.34 -3.72
CA PRO A 93 13.07 -0.01 -2.31
C PRO A 93 11.65 0.25 -1.79
N TRP A 94 11.28 -0.51 -0.76
CA TRP A 94 9.99 -0.40 -0.10
C TRP A 94 10.13 0.27 1.27
N TYR A 95 9.32 1.30 1.50
CA TYR A 95 9.25 2.05 2.75
C TYR A 95 7.84 2.02 3.31
N ASN A 96 7.72 1.88 4.63
CA ASN A 96 6.44 2.07 5.30
C ASN A 96 6.08 3.56 5.41
N VAL A 97 4.87 3.84 5.91
CA VAL A 97 4.34 5.20 6.17
C VAL A 97 5.23 6.10 7.04
N ASN A 98 6.08 5.52 7.90
CA ASN A 98 7.03 6.27 8.71
C ASN A 98 8.39 6.49 8.01
N GLY A 99 8.51 6.13 6.73
CA GLY A 99 9.74 6.23 5.95
C GLY A 99 10.81 5.20 6.35
N VAL A 100 10.46 4.16 7.11
CA VAL A 100 11.39 3.09 7.47
C VAL A 100 11.47 2.08 6.35
N GLN A 101 12.69 1.72 5.95
CA GLN A 101 12.92 0.74 4.89
C GLN A 101 12.46 -0.65 5.36
N VAL A 102 11.55 -1.25 4.58
CA VAL A 102 11.05 -2.62 4.75
C VAL A 102 11.91 -3.60 3.97
N ALA A 103 12.25 -3.26 2.73
CA ALA A 103 13.16 -4.04 1.92
C ALA A 103 13.85 -3.17 0.86
N GLU A 104 15.12 -3.46 0.59
CA GLU A 104 15.94 -2.69 -0.37
C GLU A 104 15.57 -2.99 -1.82
N ASN A 105 15.27 -4.26 -2.11
CA ASN A 105 14.98 -4.75 -3.44
C ASN A 105 14.22 -6.08 -3.38
N ILE A 106 13.70 -6.54 -4.51
CA ILE A 106 12.88 -7.76 -4.57
C ILE A 106 13.56 -8.99 -3.96
N ASN A 107 14.87 -9.14 -4.09
CA ASN A 107 15.57 -10.29 -3.51
C ASN A 107 15.70 -10.16 -1.99
N ASN A 108 15.93 -8.95 -1.48
CA ASN A 108 15.92 -8.70 -0.04
C ASN A 108 14.52 -8.89 0.56
N LEU A 109 13.44 -8.49 -0.13
CA LEU A 109 12.06 -8.72 0.33
C LEU A 109 11.78 -10.19 0.64
N HIS A 110 12.32 -11.09 -0.19
CA HIS A 110 12.18 -12.55 -0.05
C HIS A 110 13.29 -13.22 0.78
N SER A 111 14.24 -12.46 1.33
CA SER A 111 15.30 -13.01 2.17
C SER A 111 15.00 -12.85 3.65
N ALA A 112 15.70 -13.63 4.49
CA ALA A 112 15.64 -13.48 5.94
C ALA A 112 16.18 -12.13 6.44
N SER A 113 16.82 -11.33 5.58
CA SER A 113 17.37 -10.01 5.91
C SER A 113 16.41 -8.87 5.58
N ASN A 114 15.16 -9.14 5.19
CA ASN A 114 14.14 -8.10 5.12
C ASN A 114 13.86 -7.52 6.52
N ASN A 115 13.17 -6.40 6.54
CA ASN A 115 12.70 -5.76 7.74
C ASN A 115 11.17 -5.92 7.85
N LEU A 116 10.63 -7.11 7.60
CA LEU A 116 9.22 -7.43 7.81
C LEU A 116 9.01 -7.97 9.24
N ASN A 117 8.63 -7.08 10.15
CA ASN A 117 8.30 -7.43 11.53
C ASN A 117 7.16 -6.53 12.06
N LYS A 118 6.70 -6.78 13.29
CA LYS A 118 5.56 -6.09 13.88
C LYS A 118 5.74 -4.55 13.94
N GLN A 119 6.98 -4.08 14.08
CA GLN A 119 7.30 -2.66 14.22
C GLN A 119 7.34 -1.92 12.88
N THR A 120 7.52 -2.63 11.78
CA THR A 120 7.83 -2.05 10.47
C THR A 120 6.78 -2.37 9.42
N ALA A 121 6.09 -3.50 9.57
CA ALA A 121 4.96 -3.88 8.75
C ALA A 121 3.68 -3.22 9.28
N LEU A 122 3.59 -1.91 9.04
CA LEU A 122 2.50 -1.05 9.52
C LEU A 122 1.38 -0.93 8.48
N THR A 123 0.24 -0.45 8.95
CA THR A 123 -0.86 -0.07 8.06
C THR A 123 -0.55 1.19 7.26
N GLU A 124 -1.37 1.48 6.26
CA GLU A 124 -1.30 2.72 5.48
C GLU A 124 -1.40 3.98 6.36
N ASN A 125 -1.98 3.84 7.57
CA ASN A 125 -2.15 4.91 8.54
C ASN A 125 -1.07 4.93 9.64
N GLY A 126 -0.14 3.96 9.65
CA GLY A 126 0.94 3.87 10.65
C GLY A 126 0.61 3.01 11.86
N ASP A 127 -0.53 2.32 11.84
CA ASP A 127 -0.92 1.45 12.94
C ASP A 127 -0.18 0.11 12.89
N THR A 128 0.05 -0.46 14.07
CA THR A 128 0.52 -1.84 14.18
C THR A 128 -0.63 -2.80 13.88
N VAL A 129 -0.35 -3.81 13.08
CA VAL A 129 -1.25 -4.92 12.83
C VAL A 129 -1.29 -5.85 14.05
N ASN A 130 -2.49 -6.24 14.47
CA ASN A 130 -2.65 -7.23 15.53
C ASN A 130 -2.00 -8.54 15.10
N GLY A 131 -1.23 -9.17 15.96
CA GLY A 131 -0.60 -10.45 15.67
C GLY A 131 -0.67 -11.39 16.85
N ARG A 132 0.32 -12.28 16.93
CA ARG A 132 0.45 -13.22 18.04
C ARG A 132 0.44 -12.49 19.38
N GLY A 133 -0.55 -12.80 20.21
CA GLY A 133 -0.73 -12.22 21.55
C GLY A 133 -1.77 -11.11 21.63
N ASP A 134 -2.31 -10.64 20.50
CA ASP A 134 -3.36 -9.61 20.45
C ASP A 134 -4.76 -10.24 20.26
N SER A 135 -5.81 -9.44 20.48
CA SER A 135 -7.21 -9.85 20.28
C SER A 135 -7.99 -8.80 19.46
N PRO A 136 -8.57 -9.15 18.31
CA PRO A 136 -8.44 -10.43 17.62
C PRO A 136 -7.01 -10.62 17.08
N ASN A 137 -6.55 -11.86 17.00
CA ASN A 137 -5.25 -12.19 16.41
C ASN A 137 -5.38 -12.25 14.88
N GLN A 138 -4.62 -11.39 14.17
CA GLN A 138 -4.58 -11.35 12.70
C GLN A 138 -3.25 -11.95 12.20
N HIS A 139 -3.10 -13.26 12.38
CA HIS A 139 -1.85 -13.98 12.08
C HIS A 139 -1.66 -14.32 10.60
N ASP A 140 -2.74 -14.30 9.80
CA ASP A 140 -2.71 -14.78 8.43
C ASP A 140 -2.83 -13.62 7.44
N ILE A 141 -1.95 -13.57 6.44
CA ILE A 141 -2.01 -12.62 5.33
C ILE A 141 -2.14 -13.43 4.04
N LEU A 142 -3.19 -13.16 3.27
CA LEU A 142 -3.40 -13.80 1.98
C LEU A 142 -2.39 -13.27 0.95
N THR A 143 -1.57 -14.17 0.41
CA THR A 143 -0.61 -13.86 -0.67
C THR A 143 -0.73 -14.80 -1.87
N GLY A 144 -1.30 -16.00 -1.69
CA GLY A 144 -1.35 -17.04 -2.73
C GLY A 144 0.02 -17.45 -3.27
N SER A 145 1.09 -17.17 -2.53
CA SER A 145 2.47 -17.21 -3.03
C SER A 145 3.37 -18.11 -2.18
N THR A 146 4.37 -18.70 -2.83
CA THR A 146 5.54 -19.30 -2.18
C THR A 146 6.39 -18.24 -1.46
N LEU A 147 7.39 -18.68 -0.68
CA LEU A 147 8.33 -17.76 0.00
C LEU A 147 9.08 -16.84 -0.96
N ASP A 148 9.32 -17.28 -2.20
CA ASP A 148 9.98 -16.50 -3.25
C ASP A 148 9.01 -15.62 -4.06
N GLY A 149 7.74 -15.53 -3.64
CA GLY A 149 6.74 -14.68 -4.27
C GLY A 149 6.14 -15.22 -5.57
N ARG A 150 6.32 -16.52 -5.83
CA ARG A 150 5.74 -17.21 -6.99
C ARG A 150 4.39 -17.79 -6.67
N GLU A 151 3.54 -17.93 -7.68
CA GLU A 151 2.26 -18.62 -7.54
C GLU A 151 2.46 -20.03 -6.98
N VAL A 152 1.54 -20.44 -6.10
CA VAL A 152 1.49 -21.81 -5.57
C VAL A 152 0.63 -22.63 -6.52
N GLU A 153 1.24 -23.57 -7.22
CA GLU A 153 0.49 -24.44 -8.13
C GLU A 153 -0.44 -25.35 -7.31
N CYS A 154 -1.75 -25.25 -7.54
CA CYS A 154 -2.73 -26.10 -6.87
C CYS A 154 -2.70 -27.51 -7.47
N LYS A 155 -1.69 -28.31 -7.11
CA LYS A 155 -1.70 -29.75 -7.37
C LYS A 155 -2.71 -30.41 -6.42
N SER A 156 -3.36 -31.47 -6.88
CA SER A 156 -4.45 -32.21 -6.21
C SER A 156 -4.34 -32.27 -4.69
N SER A 157 -5.50 -32.24 -4.01
CA SER A 157 -5.77 -32.10 -2.57
C SER A 157 -4.87 -32.80 -1.54
N ASP A 158 -3.97 -33.67 -1.97
CA ASP A 158 -3.14 -34.53 -1.12
C ASP A 158 -1.78 -33.88 -0.79
N ASP A 159 -1.40 -32.81 -1.50
CA ASP A 159 -0.15 -32.05 -1.27
C ASP A 159 -0.36 -30.70 -0.58
N LEU A 160 -1.60 -30.36 -0.21
CA LEU A 160 -1.87 -29.19 0.63
C LEU A 160 -1.45 -29.50 2.07
N GLY A 161 -0.13 -29.47 2.33
CA GLY A 161 0.41 -29.13 3.63
C GLY A 161 -0.18 -27.78 4.12
N PRO A 162 0.09 -27.35 5.37
CA PRO A 162 -0.69 -26.35 6.12
C PRO A 162 -0.79 -24.92 5.52
N LEU A 163 -0.36 -24.70 4.27
CA LEU A 163 -0.31 -23.41 3.60
C LEU A 163 -1.59 -23.02 2.85
N ALA A 164 -2.59 -23.90 2.76
CA ALA A 164 -3.95 -23.51 2.35
C ALA A 164 -4.81 -23.23 3.58
N SER A 165 -4.40 -22.26 4.41
CA SER A 165 -5.24 -21.84 5.53
C SER A 165 -6.47 -21.11 4.99
N LYS A 166 -7.57 -21.85 4.86
CA LYS A 166 -8.94 -21.31 4.82
C LYS A 166 -9.32 -20.80 6.21
N THR A 167 -8.59 -19.82 6.73
CA THR A 167 -8.95 -19.13 7.96
C THR A 167 -9.49 -17.76 7.60
N LYS A 168 -10.68 -17.47 8.13
CA LYS A 168 -11.19 -16.10 8.26
C LYS A 168 -10.16 -15.33 9.09
N GLY A 169 -9.32 -14.54 8.42
CA GLY A 169 -8.21 -13.82 9.03
C GLY A 169 -8.13 -12.45 8.39
N ASP A 170 -8.66 -11.47 9.11
CA ASP A 170 -8.79 -10.09 8.72
C ASP A 170 -7.41 -9.46 8.56
N ILE A 171 -6.96 -9.27 7.31
CA ILE A 171 -6.06 -8.22 6.79
C ILE A 171 -5.77 -8.57 5.32
N CYS A 172 -6.37 -7.81 4.41
CA CYS A 172 -6.39 -8.12 2.99
C CYS A 172 -5.23 -7.44 2.27
N SER A 173 -4.08 -8.12 2.28
CA SER A 173 -2.95 -7.91 1.37
C SER A 173 -1.88 -6.92 1.83
N ILE A 174 -0.64 -7.25 1.46
CA ILE A 174 0.49 -6.31 1.44
C ILE A 174 0.30 -5.47 0.17
N ALA A 175 0.28 -4.16 0.29
CA ALA A 175 0.24 -3.26 -0.84
C ALA A 175 1.67 -2.81 -1.16
N SER A 176 2.03 -2.81 -2.44
CA SER A 176 3.31 -2.27 -2.87
C SER A 176 3.19 -1.53 -4.20
N ALA A 177 3.92 -0.42 -4.30
CA ALA A 177 3.95 0.48 -5.44
C ALA A 177 5.32 0.51 -6.12
#